data_AF-A0A0D7W7I8-F1
#
_entry.id   AF-A0A0D7W7I8-F1
#
_cell.length_a   1.000
_cell.length_b   1.000
_cell.length_c   1.000
_cell.angle_alpha   90.00
_cell.angle_beta   90.00
_cell.angle_gamma   90.00
#
_symmetry.space_group_name_H-M   'P 1'
#
loop_
_entity.id
_entity.type
_entity.pdbx_description
1 polymer ?
#
loop_
_entity_poly.entity_id
_entity_poly.type
_entity_poly.pdbx_seq_one_letter_code
_entity_poly.pdbx_strand_id
1 'polypeptide(L)'
;MRYQPVGNAFEDMTLSFTAFPAKTAGQGFSSARAQYMDIGIKMDVKNMNGYALQLIRTTKYSDAIDFILMQYTNGVATAISEPVSASSYRANCKITIETKGNQLIVHAENASVYDTKHNNADVVKVVDLQAQITPNIFGGFSFQHTGTVGSGATLIKDLKVEWF
;
A
#
# COMPACT_ATOMS: atom_id res chain seq x y z
N MET A 1 -10.67 6.05 4.47
CA MET A 1 -10.51 7.48 4.15
C MET A 1 -10.47 7.65 2.64
N ARG A 2 -11.09 8.70 2.10
CA ARG A 2 -11.02 9.06 0.68
C ARG A 2 -10.89 10.56 0.56
N TYR A 3 -10.11 11.04 -0.41
CA TYR A 3 -9.94 12.45 -0.69
C TYR A 3 -9.87 12.70 -2.18
N GLN A 4 -10.57 13.74 -2.64
CA GLN A 4 -10.53 14.26 -3.99
C GLN A 4 -9.98 15.70 -3.93
N PRO A 5 -8.84 16.00 -4.58
CA PRO A 5 -8.36 17.37 -4.66
C PRO A 5 -9.28 18.23 -5.53
N VAL A 6 -9.30 19.54 -5.25
CA VAL A 6 -9.96 20.54 -6.11
C VAL A 6 -9.11 20.73 -7.36
N GLY A 7 -9.71 20.53 -8.53
CA GLY A 7 -9.05 20.59 -9.83
C GLY A 7 -9.65 19.59 -10.80
N ASN A 8 -9.32 19.72 -12.08
CA ASN A 8 -9.93 18.92 -13.16
C ASN A 8 -8.99 17.87 -13.75
N ALA A 9 -7.68 18.09 -13.69
CA ALA A 9 -6.67 17.17 -14.21
C ALA A 9 -5.40 17.28 -13.37
N PHE A 10 -4.78 16.14 -13.13
CA PHE A 10 -3.54 16.01 -12.38
C PHE A 10 -2.65 15.03 -13.16
N GLU A 11 -1.37 15.32 -13.32
CA GLU A 11 -0.44 14.44 -14.04
C GLU A 11 0.15 13.41 -13.07
N ASP A 12 1.45 13.46 -12.85
CA ASP A 12 2.14 12.57 -11.93
C ASP A 12 1.75 12.87 -10.48
N MET A 13 1.85 11.86 -9.63
CA MET A 13 1.39 11.93 -8.25
C MET A 13 2.30 11.11 -7.37
N THR A 14 2.63 11.65 -6.20
CA THR A 14 3.36 10.93 -5.16
C THR A 14 2.56 10.94 -3.86
N LEU A 15 2.43 9.77 -3.26
CA LEU A 15 1.89 9.56 -1.93
C LEU A 15 2.98 8.98 -1.05
N SER A 16 3.30 9.64 0.06
CA SER A 16 4.25 9.11 1.05
C SER A 16 3.68 9.19 2.45
N PHE A 17 3.94 8.18 3.26
CA PHE A 17 3.50 8.13 4.65
C PHE A 17 4.33 7.13 5.46
N THR A 18 4.21 7.23 6.79
CA THR A 18 4.76 6.22 7.70
C THR A 18 3.63 5.42 8.33
N ALA A 19 3.64 4.11 8.11
CA ALA A 19 2.71 3.16 8.72
C ALA A 19 3.22 2.69 10.09
N PHE A 20 2.29 2.67 11.05
CA PHE A 20 2.47 2.13 12.39
C PHE A 20 1.39 1.08 12.67
N PRO A 21 1.56 -0.16 12.17
CA PRO A 21 0.66 -1.26 12.52
C PRO A 21 0.78 -1.60 14.01
N ALA A 22 -0.35 -1.89 14.65
CA ALA A 22 -0.41 -2.27 16.06
C ALA A 22 0.26 -3.64 16.32
N LYS A 23 0.29 -4.53 15.32
CA LYS A 23 1.05 -5.79 15.39
C LYS A 23 2.54 -5.52 15.24
N THR A 24 3.30 -5.82 16.30
CA THR A 24 4.76 -5.66 16.31
C THR A 24 5.51 -6.77 15.56
N ALA A 25 4.91 -7.95 15.44
CA ALA A 25 5.53 -9.11 14.82
C ALA A 25 5.54 -9.07 13.28
N GLY A 26 5.07 -8.01 12.62
CA GLY A 26 5.07 -7.93 11.14
C GLY A 26 3.89 -8.56 10.43
N GLN A 27 2.91 -9.05 11.18
CA GLN A 27 1.69 -9.66 10.64
C GLN A 27 0.76 -8.64 9.99
N GLY A 28 0.89 -7.36 10.37
CA GLY A 28 0.04 -6.24 9.97
C GLY A 28 -1.39 -6.29 10.50
N PHE A 29 -2.09 -7.40 10.28
CA PHE A 29 -3.53 -7.55 10.48
C PHE A 29 -3.86 -8.71 11.42
N SER A 30 -5.08 -8.79 11.96
CA SER A 30 -5.48 -9.82 12.91
C SER A 30 -5.76 -11.18 12.27
N SER A 31 -6.30 -11.19 11.04
CA SER A 31 -6.67 -12.40 10.30
C SER A 31 -5.85 -12.56 9.02
N ALA A 32 -5.34 -13.75 8.79
CA ALA A 32 -4.65 -14.13 7.55
C ALA A 32 -5.60 -14.58 6.42
N ARG A 33 -6.92 -14.50 6.64
CA ARG A 33 -7.92 -15.07 5.71
C ARG A 33 -8.55 -14.07 4.74
N ALA A 34 -8.37 -12.76 4.92
CA ALA A 34 -8.86 -11.71 3.99
C ALA A 34 -8.59 -10.26 4.48
N GLN A 35 -7.73 -10.02 5.48
CA GLN A 35 -7.52 -8.65 5.96
C GLN A 35 -6.40 -7.95 5.20
N TYR A 36 -6.73 -6.78 4.69
CA TYR A 36 -5.87 -5.97 3.85
C TYR A 36 -6.08 -4.48 4.11
N MET A 37 -5.14 -3.70 3.59
CA MET A 37 -5.27 -2.27 3.38
C MET A 37 -4.90 -1.93 1.95
N ASP A 38 -5.82 -1.28 1.25
CA ASP A 38 -5.55 -0.71 -0.06
C ASP A 38 -5.28 0.78 0.09
N ILE A 39 -4.15 1.21 -0.45
CA ILE A 39 -3.72 2.60 -0.54
C ILE A 39 -3.86 3.04 -1.99
N GLY A 40 -4.97 3.72 -2.30
CA GLY A 40 -5.29 4.17 -3.64
C GLY A 40 -4.57 5.46 -4.03
N ILE A 41 -4.06 5.51 -5.25
CA ILE A 41 -3.41 6.65 -5.91
C ILE A 41 -3.99 6.83 -7.32
N LYS A 42 -3.99 8.06 -7.85
CA LYS A 42 -4.63 8.37 -9.14
C LYS A 42 -6.07 7.84 -9.19
N MET A 43 -6.83 8.12 -8.12
CA MET A 43 -8.18 7.59 -7.91
C MET A 43 -9.26 8.61 -8.30
N ASP A 44 -10.24 8.16 -9.07
CA ASP A 44 -11.61 8.68 -9.00
C ASP A 44 -12.28 8.03 -7.79
N VAL A 45 -12.35 8.77 -6.69
CA VAL A 45 -12.87 8.26 -5.41
C VAL A 45 -14.40 8.14 -5.38
N LYS A 46 -15.11 8.68 -6.38
CA LYS A 46 -16.56 8.57 -6.50
C LYS A 46 -16.94 7.20 -7.06
N ASN A 47 -16.34 6.83 -8.20
CA ASN A 47 -16.64 5.55 -8.87
C ASN A 47 -15.66 4.44 -8.49
N MET A 48 -14.61 4.77 -7.73
CA MET A 48 -13.53 3.86 -7.35
C MET A 48 -12.85 3.26 -8.59
N ASN A 49 -12.33 4.15 -9.44
CA ASN A 49 -11.45 3.83 -10.56
C ASN A 49 -10.05 4.37 -10.26
N GLY A 50 -9.00 3.64 -10.60
CA GLY A 50 -7.62 4.09 -10.39
C GLY A 50 -6.68 2.95 -10.05
N TYR A 51 -5.65 3.24 -9.26
CA TYR A 51 -4.64 2.24 -8.88
C TYR A 51 -4.45 2.22 -7.37
N ALA A 52 -3.92 1.13 -6.84
CA ALA A 52 -3.61 1.02 -5.42
C ALA A 52 -2.40 0.13 -5.14
N LEU A 53 -1.79 0.35 -3.99
CA LEU A 53 -0.98 -0.66 -3.32
C LEU A 53 -1.85 -1.42 -2.31
N GLN A 54 -1.95 -2.73 -2.45
CA GLN A 54 -2.57 -3.60 -1.46
C GLN A 54 -1.50 -4.17 -0.52
N LEU A 55 -1.75 -4.01 0.78
CA LEU A 55 -1.02 -4.66 1.86
C LEU A 55 -1.92 -5.72 2.46
N ILE A 56 -1.60 -7.01 2.32
CA ILE A 56 -2.49 -8.09 2.73
C ILE A 56 -1.77 -9.12 3.60
N ARG A 57 -2.39 -9.50 4.72
CA ARG A 57 -1.90 -10.64 5.49
C ARG A 57 -2.34 -11.93 4.83
N THR A 58 -1.38 -12.80 4.55
CA THR A 58 -1.61 -14.16 4.03
C THR A 58 -1.19 -15.22 5.04
N THR A 59 -1.46 -16.49 4.73
CA THR A 59 -1.02 -17.64 5.54
C THR A 59 0.40 -18.11 5.22
N LYS A 60 1.10 -17.47 4.27
CA LYS A 60 2.44 -17.87 3.81
C LYS A 60 3.48 -17.75 4.93
N TYR A 61 3.45 -16.63 5.65
CA TYR A 61 4.44 -16.29 6.67
C TYR A 61 3.79 -15.73 7.93
N SER A 62 4.42 -16.00 9.07
CA SER A 62 3.86 -15.61 10.38
C SER A 62 4.27 -14.21 10.84
N ASP A 63 5.22 -13.58 10.14
CA ASP A 63 5.85 -12.29 10.49
C ASP A 63 6.10 -11.38 9.27
N ALA A 64 5.33 -11.60 8.19
CA ALA A 64 5.35 -10.82 6.95
C ALA A 64 3.93 -10.69 6.34
N ILE A 65 3.80 -9.74 5.42
CA ILE A 65 2.60 -9.51 4.60
C ILE A 65 2.99 -9.44 3.13
N ASP A 66 2.01 -9.55 2.23
CA ASP A 66 2.23 -9.37 0.81
C ASP A 66 1.90 -7.93 0.39
N PHE A 67 2.72 -7.38 -0.50
CA PHE A 67 2.55 -6.11 -1.19
C PHE A 67 2.18 -6.41 -2.65
N ILE A 68 1.09 -5.84 -3.14
CA ILE A 68 0.56 -6.12 -4.48
C ILE A 68 0.08 -4.81 -5.12
N LEU A 69 0.46 -4.57 -6.37
CA LEU A 69 -0.12 -3.46 -7.14
C LEU A 69 -1.48 -3.89 -7.69
N MET A 70 -2.47 -3.01 -7.55
CA MET A 70 -3.86 -3.25 -7.92
C MET A 70 -4.35 -2.18 -8.89
N GLN A 71 -5.25 -2.57 -9.78
CA GLN A 71 -6.10 -1.65 -10.54
C GLN A 71 -7.53 -1.76 -10.03
N TYR A 72 -8.15 -0.60 -9.84
CA TYR A 72 -9.55 -0.45 -9.48
C TYR A 72 -10.36 -0.09 -10.73
N THR A 73 -11.39 -0.89 -11.03
CA THR A 73 -12.40 -0.62 -12.06
C THR A 73 -13.78 -0.76 -11.45
N ASN A 74 -14.51 0.35 -11.35
CA ASN A 74 -15.85 0.47 -10.77
C ASN A 74 -15.94 -0.20 -9.39
N GLY A 75 -14.93 0.03 -8.54
CA GLY A 75 -14.86 -0.52 -7.18
C GLY A 75 -14.33 -1.95 -7.09
N VAL A 76 -14.05 -2.62 -8.21
CA VAL A 76 -13.44 -3.96 -8.23
C VAL A 76 -11.92 -3.83 -8.34
N ALA A 77 -11.20 -4.41 -7.39
CA ALA A 77 -9.75 -4.45 -7.37
C ALA A 77 -9.23 -5.72 -8.05
N THR A 78 -8.32 -5.57 -9.01
CA THR A 78 -7.63 -6.67 -9.69
C THR A 78 -6.12 -6.48 -9.58
N ALA A 79 -5.39 -7.56 -9.28
CA ALA A 79 -3.93 -7.50 -9.19
C ALA A 79 -3.30 -7.23 -10.57
N ILE A 80 -2.29 -6.37 -10.60
CA ILE A 80 -1.50 -6.02 -11.79
C ILE A 80 0.01 -6.26 -11.57
N SER A 81 0.39 -6.84 -10.43
CA SER A 81 1.74 -7.34 -10.16
C SER A 81 1.67 -8.69 -9.44
N GLU A 82 2.75 -9.44 -9.50
CA GLU A 82 2.97 -10.53 -8.55
C GLU A 82 3.14 -9.98 -7.12
N PRO A 83 2.77 -10.76 -6.09
CA PRO A 83 2.92 -10.35 -4.69
C PRO A 83 4.39 -10.41 -4.26
N VAL A 84 4.83 -9.40 -3.51
CA VAL A 84 6.11 -9.41 -2.80
C VAL A 84 5.87 -9.57 -1.30
N SER A 85 6.35 -10.67 -0.72
CA SER A 85 6.27 -10.91 0.72
C SER A 85 7.36 -10.13 1.46
N ALA A 86 6.98 -9.31 2.43
CA ALA A 86 7.92 -8.45 3.12
C ALA A 86 7.68 -8.35 4.63
N SER A 87 8.80 -8.24 5.34
CA SER A 87 8.87 -8.04 6.78
C SER A 87 8.94 -6.56 7.17
N SER A 88 8.94 -5.62 6.23
CA SER A 88 9.07 -4.19 6.57
C SER A 88 7.84 -3.61 7.27
N TYR A 89 6.65 -4.21 7.13
CA TYR A 89 5.38 -3.71 7.67
C TYR A 89 5.25 -3.90 9.20
N ARG A 90 6.04 -3.09 9.91
CA ARG A 90 6.12 -2.94 11.36
C ARG A 90 6.06 -1.43 11.68
N ALA A 91 6.08 -1.06 12.96
CA ALA A 91 6.18 0.35 13.35
C ALA A 91 7.36 1.04 12.63
N ASN A 92 7.18 2.27 12.17
CA ASN A 92 8.13 3.01 11.31
C ASN A 92 8.33 2.45 9.89
N CYS A 93 7.34 1.76 9.31
CA CYS A 93 7.39 1.39 7.89
C CYS A 93 7.09 2.62 7.02
N LYS A 94 8.08 3.12 6.29
CA LYS A 94 7.93 4.21 5.33
C LYS A 94 7.48 3.64 4.00
N ILE A 95 6.43 4.21 3.42
CA ILE A 95 5.86 3.76 2.15
C ILE A 95 5.74 4.96 1.22
N THR A 96 6.26 4.82 0.01
CA THR A 96 6.11 5.77 -1.09
C THR A 96 5.44 5.06 -2.27
N ILE A 97 4.41 5.69 -2.83
CA ILE A 97 3.69 5.24 -4.03
C ILE A 97 3.73 6.41 -5.00
N GLU A 98 4.19 6.17 -6.22
CA GLU A 98 4.37 7.21 -7.22
C GLU A 98 3.83 6.76 -8.56
N THR A 99 3.20 7.67 -9.28
CA THR A 99 2.96 7.52 -10.71
C THR A 99 3.84 8.46 -11.49
N LYS A 100 4.62 7.91 -12.43
CA LYS A 100 5.46 8.64 -13.38
C LYS A 100 5.09 8.24 -14.80
N GLY A 101 4.39 9.09 -15.52
CA GLY A 101 3.85 8.80 -16.85
C GLY A 101 2.96 7.55 -16.85
N ASN A 102 3.45 6.47 -17.45
CA ASN A 102 2.76 5.17 -17.54
C ASN A 102 3.26 4.13 -16.53
N GLN A 103 3.98 4.54 -15.49
CA GLN A 103 4.49 3.64 -14.46
C GLN A 103 3.87 3.93 -13.09
N LEU A 104 3.49 2.87 -12.38
CA LEU A 104 3.21 2.88 -10.95
C LEU A 104 4.41 2.27 -10.24
N ILE A 105 5.00 3.01 -9.32
CA ILE A 105 6.24 2.67 -8.62
C ILE A 105 5.98 2.72 -7.12
N VAL A 106 6.44 1.70 -6.39
CA VAL A 106 6.30 1.62 -4.94
C VAL A 106 7.65 1.29 -4.32
N HIS A 107 7.97 2.02 -3.26
CA HIS A 107 9.07 1.72 -2.36
C HIS A 107 8.55 1.62 -0.92
N ALA A 108 8.90 0.56 -0.21
CA ALA A 108 8.60 0.45 1.22
C ALA A 108 9.71 -0.22 2.02
N GLU A 109 10.10 0.41 3.12
CA GLU A 109 11.13 -0.09 4.03
C GLU A 109 10.82 0.31 5.48
N ASN A 110 11.38 -0.44 6.44
CA ASN A 110 11.29 -0.01 7.84
C ASN A 110 12.49 0.86 8.19
N ALA A 111 12.24 2.04 8.75
CA ALA A 111 13.31 2.95 9.18
C ALA A 111 14.00 2.53 10.49
N SER A 112 13.43 1.56 11.22
CA SER A 112 14.00 1.01 12.45
C SER A 112 14.68 -0.33 12.18
N VAL A 113 15.69 -0.67 12.99
CA VAL A 113 16.24 -2.02 13.01
C VAL A 113 15.23 -2.96 13.65
N TYR A 114 15.01 -4.11 13.03
CA TYR A 114 14.13 -5.15 13.56
C TYR A 114 14.65 -6.54 13.17
N ASP A 115 14.34 -7.51 14.03
CA ASP A 115 14.60 -8.91 13.76
C ASP A 115 13.40 -9.56 13.09
N THR A 116 13.69 -10.51 12.21
CA THR A 116 12.70 -11.39 11.60
C THR A 116 13.14 -12.83 11.82
N LYS A 117 12.16 -13.72 11.97
CA LYS A 117 12.43 -15.16 12.06
C LYS A 117 12.78 -15.74 10.69
N HIS A 118 12.41 -15.05 9.62
CA HIS A 118 12.65 -15.46 8.25
C HIS A 118 13.80 -14.62 7.68
N ASN A 119 14.99 -15.21 7.67
CA ASN A 119 16.11 -14.73 6.86
C ASN A 119 16.12 -15.46 5.49
N ASN A 120 14.91 -15.68 4.95
CA ASN A 120 14.71 -16.45 3.72
C ASN A 120 14.70 -15.49 2.52
N ALA A 121 15.23 -15.93 1.37
CA ALA A 121 15.28 -15.14 0.15
C ALA A 121 13.90 -14.67 -0.32
N ASP A 122 12.83 -15.39 0.05
CA ASP A 122 11.45 -15.11 -0.34
C ASP A 122 10.78 -13.98 0.48
N VAL A 123 11.36 -13.55 1.60
CA VAL A 123 10.80 -12.50 2.47
C VAL A 123 11.77 -11.33 2.56
N VAL A 124 11.44 -10.25 1.84
CA VAL A 124 12.34 -9.09 1.71
C VAL A 124 12.19 -8.11 2.90
N LYS A 125 13.22 -7.30 3.13
CA LYS A 125 13.18 -6.16 4.07
C LYS A 125 12.85 -4.83 3.40
N VAL A 126 13.06 -4.75 2.09
CA VAL A 126 12.76 -3.58 1.26
C VAL A 126 11.89 -4.06 0.12
N VAL A 127 10.77 -3.37 -0.12
CA VAL A 127 9.85 -3.64 -1.21
C VAL A 127 10.09 -2.60 -2.28
N ASP A 128 10.49 -3.06 -3.46
CA ASP A 128 10.50 -2.28 -4.69
C ASP A 128 9.56 -2.96 -5.68
N LEU A 129 8.47 -2.29 -6.04
CA LEU A 129 7.46 -2.80 -6.96
C LEU A 129 7.25 -1.79 -8.08
N GLN A 130 7.04 -2.29 -9.30
CA GLN A 130 6.64 -1.47 -10.43
C GLN A 130 5.67 -2.20 -11.34
N ALA A 131 4.73 -1.47 -11.94
CA ALA A 131 3.86 -1.97 -12.99
C ALA A 131 3.63 -0.90 -14.06
N GLN A 132 3.41 -1.36 -15.29
CA GLN A 132 2.89 -0.50 -16.36
C GLN A 132 1.41 -0.24 -16.10
N ILE A 133 1.00 1.02 -16.23
CA ILE A 133 -0.36 1.48 -16.03
C ILE A 133 -0.82 2.34 -17.20
N THR A 134 -2.13 2.39 -17.44
CA THR A 134 -2.70 3.38 -18.34
C THR A 134 -2.79 4.72 -17.61
N PRO A 135 -2.14 5.79 -18.09
CA PRO A 135 -2.23 7.11 -17.46
C PRO A 135 -3.68 7.59 -17.37
N ASN A 136 -3.99 8.33 -16.30
CA ASN A 136 -5.29 8.96 -16.12
C ASN A 136 -5.12 10.34 -15.50
N ILE A 137 -6.18 11.14 -15.53
CA ILE A 137 -6.18 12.53 -15.03
C ILE A 137 -6.61 12.66 -13.57
N PHE A 138 -6.88 11.54 -12.88
CA PHE A 138 -7.45 11.56 -11.54
C PHE A 138 -6.41 12.03 -10.52
N GLY A 139 -6.85 12.82 -9.54
CA GLY A 139 -5.99 13.30 -8.45
C GLY A 139 -6.31 12.72 -7.07
N GLY A 140 -7.37 11.91 -6.95
CA GLY A 140 -7.81 11.42 -5.65
C GLY A 140 -6.89 10.35 -5.06
N PHE A 141 -6.98 10.16 -3.76
CA PHE A 141 -6.33 9.06 -3.03
C PHE A 141 -7.28 8.44 -2.01
N SER A 142 -6.98 7.23 -1.59
CA SER A 142 -7.79 6.54 -0.58
C SER A 142 -6.99 5.59 0.31
N PHE A 143 -7.53 5.32 1.49
CA PHE A 143 -7.11 4.23 2.37
C PHE A 143 -8.35 3.42 2.72
N GLN A 144 -8.41 2.18 2.23
CA GLN A 144 -9.45 1.21 2.54
C GLN A 144 -8.84 0.11 3.40
N HIS A 145 -9.21 0.05 4.68
CA HIS A 145 -8.63 -0.87 5.64
C HIS A 145 -9.69 -1.81 6.18
N THR A 146 -9.45 -3.13 6.09
CA THR A 146 -10.40 -4.17 6.52
C THR A 146 -9.98 -4.87 7.82
N GLY A 147 -8.86 -4.46 8.42
CA GLY A 147 -8.40 -4.95 9.71
C GLY A 147 -9.35 -4.61 10.87
N THR A 148 -9.29 -5.42 11.93
CA THR A 148 -10.08 -5.18 13.15
C THR A 148 -9.56 -3.99 13.93
N VAL A 149 -10.43 -3.32 14.70
CA VAL A 149 -10.00 -2.34 15.71
C VAL A 149 -9.02 -2.94 16.73
N GLY A 150 -8.25 -2.09 17.41
CA GLY A 150 -7.25 -2.52 18.39
C GLY A 150 -6.04 -3.18 17.72
N SER A 151 -5.80 -4.45 17.99
CA SER A 151 -4.56 -5.14 17.57
C SER A 151 -4.37 -5.31 16.07
N GLY A 152 -5.40 -5.04 15.24
CA GLY A 152 -5.32 -5.06 13.79
C GLY A 152 -5.32 -3.67 13.15
N ALA A 153 -5.27 -2.60 13.96
CA ALA A 153 -5.28 -1.23 13.46
C ALA A 153 -3.90 -0.80 12.97
N THR A 154 -3.89 0.19 12.07
CA THR A 154 -2.68 0.88 11.61
C THR A 154 -2.86 2.37 11.78
N LEU A 155 -1.89 3.02 12.45
CA LEU A 155 -1.76 4.47 12.44
C LEU A 155 -1.02 4.91 11.18
N ILE A 156 -1.57 5.89 10.47
CA ILE A 156 -0.93 6.56 9.33
C ILE A 156 -0.38 7.89 9.83
N LYS A 157 0.94 8.09 9.71
CA LYS A 157 1.66 9.29 10.15
C LYS A 157 2.34 9.97 8.97
N ASP A 158 2.53 11.28 9.07
CA ASP A 158 3.34 12.07 8.13
C ASP A 158 2.88 11.90 6.66
N LEU A 159 1.56 11.79 6.45
CA LEU A 159 0.98 11.65 5.12
C LEU A 159 1.24 12.90 4.29
N LYS A 160 1.96 12.74 3.19
CA LYS A 160 2.23 13.77 2.19
C LYS A 160 1.71 13.31 0.83
N VAL A 161 1.04 14.22 0.14
CA VAL A 161 0.51 14.01 -1.20
C VAL A 161 1.02 15.14 -2.09
N GLU A 162 1.59 14.80 -3.22
CA GLU A 162 2.11 15.74 -4.21
C GLU A 162 1.52 15.42 -5.57
N TRP A 163 1.18 16.47 -6.31
CA TRP A 163 0.73 16.40 -7.70
C TRP A 163 1.68 17.29 -8.52
N PHE A 164 2.10 16.79 -9.67
CA PHE A 164 3.01 17.49 -10.57
C PHE A 164 2.28 17.92 -11.84
#